data_AF-A0A9D6J1G5-F1
#
_entry.id   AF-A0A9D6J1G5-F1
#
_cell.length_a   1.000
_cell.length_b   1.000
_cell.length_c   1.000
_cell.angle_alpha   90.00
_cell.angle_beta   90.00
_cell.angle_gamma   90.00
#
_symmetry.space_group_name_H-M   'P 1'
#
loop_
_entity.id
_entity.type
_entity.pdbx_description
1 polymer ?
#
loop_
_entity_poly.entity_id
_entity_poly.type
_entity_poly.pdbx_seq_one_letter_code
_entity_poly.pdbx_strand_id
1 'polypeptide(L)'
;MGKTYLEDFRVGEIIELGSRAVGRDEIIEFGRRYDPQPFHVDEQAARESIYGGLIASGWHTASMFMRLMVDGMIAGSRSMGSPGVDEIRWLKPVRPGDTLRGRVVILEVVPSRSKPDRG
;
A
#
# COMPACT_ATOMS: atom_id res chain seq x y z
N MET A 1 18.84 15.58 1.14
CA MET A 1 18.58 14.81 -0.10
C MET A 1 17.96 15.73 -1.12
N GLY A 2 18.36 15.66 -2.39
CA GLY A 2 17.64 16.32 -3.48
C GLY A 2 16.24 15.75 -3.62
N LYS A 3 15.32 16.52 -4.21
CA LYS A 3 13.96 16.04 -4.50
C LYS A 3 13.97 15.24 -5.81
N THR A 4 13.29 14.10 -5.86
CA THR A 4 13.10 13.32 -7.09
C THR A 4 12.05 13.97 -8.01
N TYR A 5 12.37 14.10 -9.29
CA TYR A 5 11.52 14.63 -10.36
C TYR A 5 11.14 13.54 -11.36
N LEU A 6 10.33 13.88 -12.37
CA LEU A 6 9.84 12.92 -13.37
C LEU A 6 11.02 12.29 -14.16
N GLU A 7 12.00 13.11 -14.50
CA GLU A 7 13.14 12.77 -15.35
C GLU A 7 14.13 11.81 -14.66
N ASP A 8 14.02 11.66 -13.34
CA ASP A 8 14.86 10.76 -12.56
C ASP A 8 14.39 9.29 -12.66
N PHE A 9 13.14 9.05 -13.05
CA PHE A 9 12.59 7.70 -13.16
C PHE A 9 13.01 7.02 -14.46
N ARG A 10 13.29 5.72 -14.38
CA ARG A 10 13.63 4.89 -15.55
C ARG A 10 12.68 3.72 -15.68
N VAL A 11 12.16 3.48 -16.88
CA VAL A 11 11.35 2.29 -17.16
C VAL A 11 12.14 1.02 -16.81
N GLY A 12 11.49 0.11 -16.08
CA GLY A 12 12.07 -1.12 -15.57
C GLY A 12 12.82 -0.98 -14.24
N GLU A 13 13.01 0.24 -13.74
CA GLU A 13 13.59 0.47 -12.42
C GLU A 13 12.72 -0.14 -11.32
N ILE A 14 13.38 -0.79 -10.34
CA ILE A 14 12.74 -1.34 -9.15
C ILE A 14 13.16 -0.50 -7.95
N ILE A 15 12.18 0.06 -7.25
CA ILE A 15 12.37 0.83 -6.03
C ILE A 15 11.90 -0.03 -4.86
N GLU A 16 12.82 -0.44 -4.00
CA GLU A 16 12.53 -1.14 -2.76
C GLU A 16 12.05 -0.14 -1.70
N LEU A 17 10.87 -0.37 -1.13
CA LEU A 17 10.21 0.55 -0.19
C LEU A 17 10.49 0.23 1.28
N GLY A 18 11.25 -0.83 1.55
CA GLY A 18 11.48 -1.35 2.89
C GLY A 18 10.36 -2.27 3.37
N SER A 19 10.18 -2.32 4.70
CA SER A 19 9.30 -3.28 5.35
C SER A 19 8.53 -2.70 6.53
N ARG A 20 7.35 -3.26 6.81
CA ARG A 20 6.50 -2.91 7.94
C ARG A 20 5.96 -4.16 8.62
N ALA A 21 6.10 -4.23 9.95
CA ALA A 21 5.41 -5.24 10.76
C ALA A 21 3.93 -4.88 10.92
N VAL A 22 3.06 -5.89 10.92
CA VAL A 22 1.61 -5.72 11.04
C VAL A 22 1.15 -6.15 12.42
N GLY A 23 0.64 -5.20 13.19
CA GLY A 23 0.07 -5.42 14.50
C GLY A 23 -1.38 -5.91 14.45
N ARG A 24 -1.78 -6.65 15.48
CA ARG A 24 -3.18 -7.05 15.69
C ARG A 24 -4.10 -5.84 15.86
N ASP A 25 -3.70 -4.89 16.69
CA ASP A 25 -4.59 -3.81 17.10
C ASP A 25 -4.84 -2.82 15.97
N GLU A 26 -3.85 -2.55 15.11
CA GLU A 26 -4.06 -1.72 13.91
C GLU A 26 -5.02 -2.38 12.90
N ILE A 27 -5.02 -3.72 12.80
CA ILE A 27 -6.00 -4.45 11.97
C ILE A 27 -7.41 -4.20 12.50
N ILE A 28 -7.62 -4.39 13.80
CA ILE A 28 -8.94 -4.22 14.42
C ILE A 28 -9.38 -2.76 14.38
N GLU A 29 -8.48 -1.81 14.65
CA GLU A 29 -8.78 -0.38 14.60
C GLU A 29 -9.21 0.04 13.19
N PHE A 30 -8.44 -0.35 12.15
CA PHE A 30 -8.80 -0.05 10.77
C PHE A 30 -10.12 -0.73 10.38
N GLY A 31 -10.27 -2.02 10.69
CA GLY A 31 -11.49 -2.78 10.41
C GLY A 31 -12.72 -2.11 11.02
N ARG A 32 -12.67 -1.74 12.30
CA ARG A 32 -13.79 -1.05 12.97
C ARG A 32 -14.13 0.29 12.31
N ARG A 33 -13.13 1.01 11.82
CA ARG A 33 -13.32 2.34 11.25
C ARG A 33 -13.85 2.30 9.82
N TYR A 34 -13.40 1.35 9.00
CA TYR A 34 -13.61 1.40 7.55
C TYR A 34 -14.19 0.13 6.93
N ASP A 35 -14.00 -1.04 7.55
CA ASP A 35 -14.40 -2.32 6.98
C ASP A 35 -14.77 -3.33 8.09
N PRO A 36 -15.92 -3.14 8.78
CA PRO A 36 -16.25 -3.85 10.01
C PRO A 36 -16.81 -5.25 9.76
N GLN A 37 -16.30 -5.96 8.75
CA GLN A 37 -16.61 -7.37 8.56
C GLN A 37 -16.06 -8.20 9.73
N PRO A 38 -16.76 -9.26 10.19
CA PRO A 38 -16.41 -9.94 11.44
C PRO A 38 -14.95 -10.42 11.51
N PHE A 39 -14.42 -10.94 10.40
CA PHE A 39 -13.04 -11.44 10.30
C PHE A 39 -11.94 -10.36 10.29
N HIS A 40 -12.32 -9.07 10.36
CA HIS A 40 -11.41 -7.93 10.52
C HIS A 40 -11.45 -7.33 11.93
N VAL A 41 -12.45 -7.64 12.75
CA VAL A 41 -12.71 -6.91 14.01
C VAL A 41 -12.92 -7.80 15.23
N ASP A 42 -13.23 -9.09 15.03
CA ASP A 42 -13.50 -10.05 16.10
C ASP A 42 -12.72 -11.36 15.84
N GLU A 43 -11.87 -11.75 16.78
CA GLU A 43 -11.00 -12.92 16.60
C GLU A 43 -11.76 -14.25 16.66
N GLN A 44 -12.86 -14.32 17.40
CA GLN A 44 -13.67 -15.54 17.50
C GLN A 44 -14.45 -15.75 16.20
N ALA A 45 -15.15 -14.73 15.72
CA ALA A 45 -15.82 -14.76 14.44
C ALA A 45 -14.84 -15.01 13.28
N ALA A 46 -13.62 -14.45 13.36
CA ALA A 46 -12.58 -14.72 12.38
C ALA A 46 -12.13 -16.19 12.37
N ARG A 47 -12.00 -16.82 13.55
CA ARG A 47 -11.67 -18.25 13.68
C ARG A 47 -12.74 -19.16 13.07
N GLU A 48 -14.00 -18.78 13.17
CA GLU A 48 -15.14 -19.51 12.62
C GLU A 48 -15.35 -19.25 11.11
N SER A 49 -14.70 -18.22 10.55
CA SER A 49 -14.74 -17.91 9.13
C SER A 49 -13.85 -18.82 8.29
N ILE A 50 -13.99 -18.74 6.95
CA ILE A 50 -13.11 -19.43 5.99
C ILE A 50 -11.62 -19.07 6.13
N TYR A 51 -11.31 -17.97 6.81
CA TYR A 51 -9.94 -17.52 7.03
C TYR A 51 -9.28 -18.16 8.25
N GLY A 52 -10.03 -18.83 9.15
CA GLY A 52 -9.48 -19.53 10.30
C GLY A 52 -8.74 -18.64 11.32
N GLY A 53 -8.98 -17.32 11.30
CA GLY A 53 -8.32 -16.36 12.17
C GLY A 53 -8.34 -14.95 11.59
N LEU A 54 -8.02 -13.96 12.43
CA LEU A 54 -8.05 -12.54 12.10
C LEU A 54 -7.19 -12.22 10.87
N ILE A 55 -7.74 -11.40 9.97
CA ILE A 55 -7.03 -10.89 8.80
C ILE A 55 -7.21 -9.38 8.69
N ALA A 56 -6.24 -8.69 8.10
CA ALA A 56 -6.39 -7.29 7.72
C ALA A 56 -7.42 -7.16 6.60
N SER A 57 -8.17 -6.06 6.59
CA SER A 57 -8.92 -5.63 5.38
C SER A 57 -7.95 -5.48 4.20
N GLY A 58 -8.41 -5.79 3.00
CA GLY A 58 -7.65 -5.51 1.77
C GLY A 58 -7.28 -4.03 1.67
N TRP A 59 -8.20 -3.14 2.05
CA TRP A 59 -7.97 -1.69 2.06
C TRP A 59 -6.99 -1.24 3.15
N HIS A 60 -6.93 -1.96 4.28
CA HIS A 60 -5.88 -1.75 5.27
C HIS A 60 -4.51 -2.09 4.68
N THR A 61 -4.43 -3.22 3.95
CA THR A 61 -3.21 -3.66 3.27
C THR A 61 -2.74 -2.63 2.24
N ALA A 62 -3.65 -2.08 1.42
CA ALA A 62 -3.33 -0.99 0.49
C ALA A 62 -2.84 0.27 1.21
N SER A 63 -3.45 0.63 2.34
CA SER A 63 -3.05 1.78 3.15
C SER A 63 -1.65 1.60 3.75
N MET A 64 -1.32 0.40 4.21
CA MET A 64 0.05 0.06 4.65
C MET A 64 1.07 0.13 3.51
N PHE A 65 0.71 -0.35 2.30
CA PHE A 65 1.57 -0.20 1.12
C PHE A 65 1.76 1.27 0.73
N MET A 66 0.70 2.09 0.79
CA MET A 66 0.80 3.53 0.59
C MET A 66 1.78 4.16 1.59
N ARG A 67 1.76 3.73 2.86
CA ARG A 67 2.74 4.21 3.85
C ARG A 67 4.18 3.85 3.46
N LEU A 68 4.42 2.62 2.99
CA LEU A 68 5.74 2.22 2.46
C LEU A 68 6.14 3.09 1.26
N MET A 69 5.21 3.40 0.35
CA MET A 69 5.48 4.31 -0.77
C MET A 69 5.82 5.73 -0.29
N VAL A 70 5.12 6.24 0.72
CA VAL A 70 5.42 7.55 1.33
C VAL A 70 6.85 7.59 1.83
N ASP A 71 7.23 6.61 2.64
CA ASP A 71 8.55 6.58 3.28
C ASP A 71 9.67 6.31 2.28
N GLY A 72 9.45 5.39 1.33
CA GLY A 72 10.48 4.91 0.41
C GLY A 72 10.65 5.74 -0.87
N MET A 73 9.64 6.49 -1.29
CA MET A 73 9.63 7.12 -2.62
C MET A 73 8.99 8.52 -2.63
N ILE A 74 7.80 8.69 -2.04
CA ILE A 74 6.98 9.88 -2.27
C ILE A 74 7.44 11.07 -1.42
N ALA A 75 7.80 10.89 -0.15
CA ALA A 75 8.18 12.01 0.73
C ALA A 75 9.42 12.77 0.23
N GLY A 76 10.31 12.08 -0.50
CA GLY A 76 11.49 12.65 -1.16
C GLY A 76 11.24 13.19 -2.56
N SER A 77 10.01 13.19 -3.07
CA SER A 77 9.69 13.52 -4.46
C SER A 77 8.93 14.83 -4.63
N ARG A 78 8.68 15.22 -5.88
CA ARG A 78 7.71 16.26 -6.27
C ARG A 78 6.33 15.72 -6.65
N SER A 79 5.97 14.54 -6.17
CA SER A 79 4.66 13.94 -6.42
C SER A 79 3.51 14.91 -6.09
N MET A 80 2.53 14.95 -6.98
CA MET A 80 1.32 15.78 -6.86
C MET A 80 0.05 14.93 -6.60
N GLY A 81 0.23 13.66 -6.26
CA GLY A 81 -0.85 12.68 -6.14
C GLY A 81 -1.03 11.83 -7.40
N SER A 82 -1.72 10.71 -7.25
CA SER A 82 -2.09 9.81 -8.35
C SER A 82 -3.53 10.08 -8.81
N PRO A 83 -3.84 9.97 -10.11
CA PRO A 83 -5.22 9.98 -10.59
C PRO A 83 -6.01 8.74 -10.17
N GLY A 84 -5.34 7.64 -9.81
CA GLY A 84 -6.03 6.41 -9.42
C GLY A 84 -5.14 5.18 -9.30
N VAL A 85 -5.79 4.03 -9.27
CA VAL A 85 -5.20 2.69 -9.30
C VAL A 85 -5.96 1.90 -10.35
N ASP A 86 -5.24 1.31 -11.31
CA ASP A 86 -5.87 0.55 -12.40
C ASP A 86 -6.33 -0.84 -11.92
N GLU A 87 -5.46 -1.54 -11.19
CA GLU A 87 -5.73 -2.90 -10.74
C GLU A 87 -5.22 -3.15 -9.31
N ILE A 88 -6.05 -3.81 -8.51
CA ILE A 88 -5.70 -4.29 -7.18
C ILE A 88 -6.25 -5.69 -6.94
N ARG A 89 -5.42 -6.58 -6.38
CA ARG A 89 -5.79 -7.99 -6.13
C ARG A 89 -5.32 -8.43 -4.74
N TRP A 90 -6.21 -9.06 -4.00
CA TRP A 90 -5.93 -9.63 -2.66
C TRP A 90 -5.60 -11.12 -2.78
N LEU A 91 -4.34 -11.43 -3.07
CA LEU A 91 -3.94 -12.81 -3.36
C LEU A 91 -3.87 -13.70 -2.12
N LYS A 92 -3.49 -13.12 -0.97
CA LYS A 92 -3.36 -13.83 0.31
C LYS A 92 -3.80 -12.90 1.45
N PRO A 93 -4.41 -13.44 2.52
CA PRO A 93 -4.75 -12.65 3.69
C PRO A 93 -3.47 -12.20 4.41
N VAL A 94 -3.45 -10.94 4.84
CA VAL A 94 -2.42 -10.40 5.75
C VAL A 94 -2.89 -10.62 7.19
N ARG A 95 -1.99 -11.09 8.06
CA ARG A 95 -2.29 -11.50 9.43
C ARG A 95 -1.51 -10.70 10.46
N PRO A 96 -1.99 -10.65 11.72
CA PRO A 96 -1.18 -10.15 12.82
C PRO A 96 0.16 -10.89 12.91
N GLY A 97 1.25 -10.14 13.08
CA GLY A 97 2.62 -10.67 13.14
C GLY A 97 3.32 -10.77 11.78
N ASP A 98 2.60 -10.61 10.67
CA ASP A 98 3.23 -10.56 9.35
C ASP A 98 4.17 -9.36 9.24
N THR A 99 5.17 -9.47 8.36
CA THR A 99 5.97 -8.33 7.91
C THR A 99 5.80 -8.16 6.42
N LEU A 100 5.19 -7.06 6.02
CA LEU A 100 5.01 -6.70 4.62
C LEU A 100 6.28 -6.03 4.09
N ARG A 101 6.67 -6.37 2.86
CA ARG A 101 7.69 -5.69 2.07
C ARG A 101 7.06 -5.15 0.80
N GLY A 102 7.43 -3.94 0.42
CA GLY A 102 6.91 -3.28 -0.76
C GLY A 102 8.01 -3.00 -1.77
N ARG A 103 7.69 -3.14 -3.05
CA ARG A 103 8.50 -2.62 -4.15
C ARG A 103 7.60 -2.01 -5.21
N VAL A 104 8.13 -1.04 -5.94
CA VAL A 104 7.50 -0.45 -7.12
C VAL A 104 8.37 -0.76 -8.32
N VAL A 105 7.74 -1.05 -9.45
CA VAL A 105 8.41 -1.15 -10.75
C VAL A 105 7.89 -0.02 -11.61
N ILE A 106 8.78 0.81 -12.16
CA ILE A 106 8.39 1.88 -13.08
C ILE A 106 8.06 1.25 -14.42
N LEU A 107 6.77 1.21 -14.77
CA LEU A 107 6.33 0.63 -16.04
C LEU A 107 6.44 1.63 -17.18
N GLU A 108 6.09 2.89 -16.93
CA GLU A 108 6.11 3.97 -17.92
C GLU A 108 6.45 5.31 -17.24
N VAL A 109 7.04 6.22 -18.02
CA VAL A 109 7.29 7.61 -17.63
C VAL A 109 6.80 8.50 -18.77
N VAL A 110 5.73 9.27 -18.52
CA VAL A 110 5.04 10.03 -19.56
C VAL A 110 4.92 11.49 -19.12
N PRO A 111 5.58 12.44 -19.81
CA PRO A 111 5.33 13.86 -19.60
C PRO A 111 3.91 14.25 -19.97
N SER A 112 3.30 15.16 -19.20
CA SER A 112 1.95 15.62 -19.46
C SER A 112 1.89 16.42 -20.76
N ARG A 113 0.94 16.06 -21.64
CA ARG A 113 0.73 16.76 -22.92
C ARG A 113 0.13 18.16 -22.77
N SER A 114 -0.59 18.41 -21.68
CA SER A 114 -1.32 19.67 -21.44
C SER A 114 -0.68 20.55 -20.38
N LYS A 115 0.22 20.00 -19.55
CA LYS A 115 0.89 20.72 -18.46
C LYS A 115 2.40 20.46 -18.51
N PRO A 116 3.21 21.36 -19.10
CA PRO A 116 4.62 21.11 -19.37
C PRO A 116 5.51 21.01 -18.11
N ASP A 117 4.95 21.27 -16.93
CA ASP A 117 5.65 21.25 -15.64
C ASP A 117 5.54 19.90 -14.89
N ARG A 118 4.90 18.87 -15.47
CA ARG A 118 4.67 17.57 -14.81
C ARG A 118 4.51 16.40 -15.77
N GLY A 119 4.48 15.19 -15.21
CA GLY A 119 4.04 13.94 -15.83
C GLY A 119 2.65 13.56 -15.34
#